data_AF-A0A2A8CZJ0-F1
#
_entry.id   AF-A0A2A8CZJ0-F1
#
_cell.length_a   1.000
_cell.length_b   1.000
_cell.length_c   1.000
_cell.angle_alpha   90.00
_cell.angle_beta   90.00
_cell.angle_gamma   90.00
#
_symmetry.space_group_name_H-M   'P 1'
#
loop_
_entity.id
_entity.type
_entity.pdbx_description
1 polymer ?
#
loop_
_entity_poly.entity_id
_entity_poly.type
_entity_poly.pdbx_seq_one_letter_code
_entity_poly.pdbx_strand_id
1 'polypeptide(L)'
;MLPFLGMLQLTIRELRAKKVIWGLFLISSLVLLVVTFALNLDVVDGTLASARLFGAETSGGVDLQNIVFAVQSIVAGTAYWLGILLALFASGPIFTTLLTKGHIDLLLSKPISRTRLLTGHVGGVWLAMFGLCIYLLGGIWLIMSIKSEVWNPRFLFSILIVLSMFGVMYGVIVAIGAFTRSTALSLIVTYGLIITSLALAGVQQITEQLGAVSKAVFLVLYHTLPNFAEVTTIVSKLSQGDPVANWYPFISSLLFGAACYLIGGIQFNRRDF
;
A
#
# COMPACT_ATOMS: atom_id res chain seq x y z
N MET A 1 3.08 26.41 -18.07
CA MET A 1 2.76 25.25 -17.18
C MET A 1 3.98 25.02 -16.28
N LEU A 2 3.79 24.86 -14.97
CA LEU A 2 4.89 24.52 -14.06
C LEU A 2 5.53 23.20 -14.52
N PRO A 3 6.86 23.15 -14.77
CA PRO A 3 7.52 21.97 -15.35
C PRO A 3 7.33 20.70 -14.51
N PHE A 4 7.13 20.84 -13.20
CA PHE A 4 6.78 19.75 -12.29
C PHE A 4 5.41 19.12 -12.59
N LEU A 5 4.39 19.95 -12.82
CA LEU A 5 3.03 19.49 -13.12
C LEU A 5 2.98 18.74 -14.46
N GLY A 6 3.79 19.17 -15.43
CA GLY A 6 3.95 18.48 -16.71
C GLY A 6 4.51 17.06 -16.53
N MET A 7 5.53 16.88 -15.68
CA MET A 7 6.10 15.56 -15.40
C MET A 7 5.08 14.62 -14.72
N LEU A 8 4.33 15.13 -13.75
CA LEU A 8 3.25 14.36 -13.11
C LEU A 8 2.24 13.85 -14.13
N GLN A 9 1.76 14.75 -15.00
CA GLN A 9 0.79 14.39 -16.04
C GLN A 9 1.35 13.39 -17.04
N LEU A 10 2.63 13.49 -17.39
CA LEU A 10 3.29 12.53 -18.28
C LEU A 10 3.33 11.14 -17.66
N THR A 11 3.73 11.01 -16.40
CA THR A 11 3.75 9.72 -15.72
C THR A 11 2.36 9.12 -15.57
N ILE A 12 1.34 9.92 -15.27
CA ILE A 12 -0.05 9.45 -15.22
C ILE A 12 -0.52 8.96 -16.58
N ARG A 13 -0.17 9.69 -17.66
CA ARG A 13 -0.46 9.27 -19.04
C ARG A 13 0.25 7.97 -19.37
N GLU A 14 1.50 7.79 -18.96
CA GLU A 14 2.26 6.55 -19.15
C GLU A 14 1.61 5.38 -18.42
N LEU A 15 1.27 5.55 -17.14
CA LEU A 15 0.55 4.55 -16.34
C LEU A 15 -0.79 4.15 -17.00
N ARG A 16 -1.52 5.13 -17.54
CA ARG A 16 -2.76 4.88 -18.26
C ARG A 16 -2.52 4.15 -19.58
N ALA A 17 -1.48 4.53 -20.33
CA ALA A 17 -1.11 3.92 -21.60
C ALA A 17 -0.68 2.45 -21.42
N LYS A 18 0.04 2.13 -20.35
CA LYS A 18 0.39 0.74 -19.98
C LYS A 18 -0.76 -0.02 -19.31
N LYS A 19 -1.98 0.55 -19.27
CA LYS A 19 -3.19 -0.04 -18.68
C LYS A 19 -3.07 -0.41 -17.20
N VAL A 20 -2.07 0.09 -16.49
CA VAL A 20 -1.84 -0.19 -15.05
C VAL A 20 -3.00 0.32 -14.22
N ILE A 21 -3.41 1.57 -14.47
CA ILE A 21 -4.55 2.20 -13.75
C ILE A 21 -5.83 1.41 -14.02
N TRP A 22 -6.08 1.03 -15.28
CA TRP A 22 -7.27 0.27 -15.65
C TRP A 22 -7.30 -1.13 -15.02
N GLY A 23 -6.17 -1.83 -14.97
CA GLY A 23 -6.07 -3.15 -14.34
C GLY A 23 -6.36 -3.09 -12.83
N LEU A 24 -5.71 -2.18 -12.11
CA LEU A 24 -5.93 -2.00 -10.66
C LEU A 24 -7.32 -1.46 -10.35
N PHE A 25 -7.86 -0.57 -11.19
CA PHE A 25 -9.22 -0.07 -11.07
C PHE A 25 -10.25 -1.18 -11.28
N LEU A 26 -10.05 -2.07 -12.26
CA LEU A 26 -10.91 -3.22 -12.51
C LEU A 26 -10.93 -4.17 -11.30
N ILE A 27 -9.75 -4.52 -10.78
CA ILE A 27 -9.63 -5.37 -9.58
C ILE A 27 -10.33 -4.70 -8.40
N SER A 28 -10.11 -3.40 -8.19
CA SER A 28 -10.75 -2.67 -7.10
C SER A 28 -12.27 -2.64 -7.25
N SER A 29 -12.77 -2.44 -8.47
CA SER A 29 -14.20 -2.43 -8.77
C SER A 29 -14.83 -3.81 -8.56
N LEU A 30 -14.12 -4.89 -8.88
CA LEU A 30 -14.56 -6.25 -8.60
C LEU A 30 -14.68 -6.48 -7.09
N VAL A 31 -13.70 -6.03 -6.29
CA VAL A 31 -13.79 -6.10 -4.82
C VAL A 31 -14.99 -5.32 -4.30
N LEU A 32 -15.21 -4.07 -4.75
CA LEU A 32 -16.36 -3.27 -4.34
C LEU A 32 -17.69 -3.92 -4.72
N LEU A 33 -17.76 -4.53 -5.91
CA LEU A 33 -18.93 -5.27 -6.37
C LEU A 33 -19.19 -6.46 -5.44
N VAL A 34 -18.18 -7.30 -5.19
CA VAL A 34 -18.30 -8.46 -4.31
C VAL A 34 -18.81 -8.05 -2.93
N VAL A 35 -18.24 -7.00 -2.33
CA VAL A 35 -18.71 -6.46 -1.04
C VAL A 35 -20.16 -5.98 -1.12
N THR A 36 -20.53 -5.25 -2.18
CA THR A 36 -21.89 -4.73 -2.35
C THR A 36 -22.93 -5.84 -2.47
N PHE A 37 -22.62 -6.89 -3.24
CA PHE A 37 -23.47 -8.06 -3.42
C PHE A 37 -23.55 -8.92 -2.15
N ALA A 38 -22.42 -9.16 -1.48
CA ALA A 38 -22.40 -9.88 -0.21
C ALA A 38 -23.33 -9.23 0.82
N LEU A 39 -23.28 -7.90 0.93
CA LEU A 39 -24.17 -7.13 1.82
C LEU A 39 -25.64 -7.12 1.37
N ASN A 40 -25.95 -7.35 0.10
CA ASN A 40 -27.35 -7.45 -0.34
C ASN A 40 -27.94 -8.82 0.00
N LEU A 41 -27.14 -9.88 -0.07
CA LEU A 41 -27.59 -11.24 0.21
C LEU A 41 -27.93 -11.42 1.71
N ASP A 42 -27.14 -10.81 2.61
CA ASP A 42 -27.36 -10.93 4.05
C ASP A 42 -28.58 -10.13 4.56
N VAL A 43 -28.92 -9.01 3.90
CA VAL A 43 -30.06 -8.16 4.27
C VAL A 43 -31.39 -8.75 3.81
N VAL A 44 -31.41 -9.58 2.76
CA VAL A 44 -32.62 -10.23 2.24
C VAL A 44 -32.99 -11.48 3.04
N ASP A 45 -32.01 -12.22 3.56
CA ASP A 45 -32.28 -13.44 4.34
C ASP A 45 -32.32 -13.21 5.86
N GLY A 46 -31.51 -12.30 6.40
CA GLY A 46 -31.42 -12.06 7.85
C GLY A 46 -32.67 -11.44 8.48
N THR A 47 -33.39 -10.59 7.76
CA THR A 47 -34.65 -9.96 8.22
C THR A 47 -35.88 -10.83 7.97
N LEU A 48 -35.91 -11.58 6.87
CA LEU A 48 -37.02 -12.49 6.54
C LEU A 48 -36.95 -13.82 7.32
N ALA A 49 -35.75 -14.33 7.64
CA ALA A 49 -35.59 -15.54 8.43
C ALA A 49 -35.80 -15.30 9.94
N SER A 50 -35.35 -14.16 10.48
CA SER A 50 -35.56 -13.79 11.89
C SER A 50 -37.03 -13.51 12.20
N ALA A 51 -37.74 -12.77 11.33
CA ALA A 51 -39.15 -12.46 11.51
C ALA A 51 -40.09 -13.68 11.35
N ARG A 52 -39.65 -14.73 10.64
CA ARG A 52 -40.44 -15.95 10.41
C ARG A 52 -40.18 -17.07 11.41
N LEU A 53 -39.01 -17.11 12.06
CA LEU A 53 -38.65 -18.19 12.98
C LEU A 53 -38.93 -17.88 14.46
N PHE A 54 -38.85 -16.62 14.89
CA PHE A 54 -39.03 -16.27 16.29
C PHE A 54 -39.80 -14.96 16.44
N GLY A 55 -41.08 -15.05 16.77
CA GLY A 55 -41.83 -13.93 17.37
C GLY A 55 -41.36 -13.61 18.79
N ALA A 56 -40.06 -13.56 19.02
CA ALA A 56 -39.41 -13.41 20.32
C ALA A 56 -38.18 -12.51 20.18
N GLU A 57 -38.15 -11.45 21.00
CA GLU A 57 -37.04 -10.51 21.12
C GLU A 57 -35.75 -11.25 21.49
N THR A 58 -34.79 -11.30 20.57
CA THR A 58 -33.50 -11.95 20.80
C THR A 58 -32.52 -10.99 21.46
N SER A 59 -32.48 -11.06 22.80
CA SER A 59 -31.42 -10.53 23.66
C SER A 59 -30.12 -11.33 23.48
N GLY A 60 -29.49 -11.19 22.31
CA GLY A 60 -28.26 -11.86 21.92
C GLY A 60 -27.80 -11.45 20.52
N GLY A 61 -28.04 -10.18 20.16
CA GLY A 61 -27.78 -9.64 18.84
C GLY A 61 -26.31 -9.72 18.49
N VAL A 62 -26.00 -10.30 17.34
CA VAL A 62 -24.70 -10.10 16.70
C VAL A 62 -24.55 -8.60 16.49
N ASP A 63 -23.58 -8.00 17.18
CA ASP A 63 -23.35 -6.57 17.11
C ASP A 63 -22.91 -6.20 15.69
N LEU A 64 -23.83 -5.59 14.94
CA LEU A 64 -23.65 -5.18 13.54
C LEU A 64 -22.36 -4.36 13.37
N GLN A 65 -22.01 -3.57 14.38
CA GLN A 65 -20.78 -2.78 14.40
C GLN A 65 -19.52 -3.65 14.32
N ASN A 66 -19.48 -4.75 15.06
CA ASN A 66 -18.33 -5.67 15.06
C ASN A 66 -18.18 -6.40 13.71
N ILE A 67 -19.28 -6.75 13.04
CA ILE A 67 -19.23 -7.32 11.68
C ILE A 67 -18.65 -6.31 10.70
N VAL A 68 -19.15 -5.06 10.72
CA VAL A 68 -18.68 -4.00 9.81
C VAL A 68 -17.19 -3.76 9.99
N PHE A 69 -16.73 -3.68 11.23
CA PHE A 69 -15.32 -3.46 11.57
C PHE A 69 -14.44 -4.65 11.17
N ALA A 70 -14.93 -5.88 11.34
CA ALA A 70 -14.23 -7.08 10.89
C ALA A 70 -14.06 -7.11 9.37
N VAL A 71 -15.13 -6.84 8.60
CA VAL A 71 -15.05 -6.79 7.14
C VAL A 71 -14.12 -5.65 6.68
N GLN A 72 -14.24 -4.46 7.27
CA GLN A 72 -13.33 -3.34 7.00
C GLN A 72 -11.87 -3.75 7.26
N SER A 73 -11.58 -4.41 8.38
CA SER A 73 -10.23 -4.91 8.70
C SER A 73 -9.72 -5.93 7.69
N ILE A 74 -10.55 -6.88 7.25
CA ILE A 74 -10.17 -7.89 6.26
C ILE A 74 -9.83 -7.23 4.92
N VAL A 75 -10.68 -6.31 4.45
CA VAL A 75 -10.45 -5.68 3.16
C VAL A 75 -9.27 -4.70 3.20
N ALA A 76 -9.09 -3.94 4.29
CA ALA A 76 -7.91 -3.10 4.46
C ALA A 76 -6.61 -3.92 4.55
N GLY A 77 -6.63 -5.04 5.29
CA GLY A 77 -5.50 -5.97 5.35
C GLY A 77 -5.19 -6.59 3.97
N THR A 78 -6.21 -6.94 3.20
CA THR A 78 -6.06 -7.48 1.84
C THR A 78 -5.52 -6.42 0.88
N ALA A 79 -6.04 -5.20 0.94
CA ALA A 79 -5.53 -4.07 0.17
C ALA A 79 -4.08 -3.72 0.54
N TYR A 80 -3.71 -3.86 1.82
CA TYR A 80 -2.35 -3.68 2.28
C TYR A 80 -1.42 -4.76 1.70
N TRP A 81 -1.75 -6.04 1.81
CA TRP A 81 -0.88 -7.12 1.32
C TRP A 81 -0.91 -7.25 -0.20
N LEU A 82 -2.08 -7.62 -0.76
CA LEU A 82 -2.22 -7.89 -2.19
C LEU A 82 -2.23 -6.61 -3.00
N GLY A 83 -2.90 -5.55 -2.51
CA GLY A 83 -2.97 -4.28 -3.22
C GLY A 83 -1.59 -3.65 -3.39
N ILE A 84 -0.75 -3.62 -2.35
CA ILE A 84 0.62 -3.10 -2.46
C ILE A 84 1.47 -3.97 -3.38
N LEU A 85 1.42 -5.31 -3.28
CA LEU A 85 2.17 -6.20 -4.17
C LEU A 85 1.79 -5.98 -5.65
N LEU A 86 0.50 -5.96 -5.96
CA LEU A 86 0.02 -5.71 -7.32
C LEU A 86 0.41 -4.30 -7.81
N ALA A 87 0.30 -3.29 -6.94
CA ALA A 87 0.71 -1.93 -7.27
C ALA A 87 2.21 -1.83 -7.55
N LEU A 88 3.06 -2.48 -6.76
CA LEU A 88 4.51 -2.54 -6.97
C LEU A 88 4.86 -3.27 -8.27
N PHE A 89 4.23 -4.42 -8.53
CA PHE A 89 4.40 -5.16 -9.78
C PHE A 89 4.09 -4.30 -10.99
N ALA A 90 2.97 -3.57 -10.93
CA ALA A 90 2.49 -2.77 -12.05
C ALA A 90 3.27 -1.46 -12.24
N SER A 91 3.74 -0.85 -11.14
CA SER A 91 4.48 0.42 -11.18
C SER A 91 5.99 0.27 -11.31
N GLY A 92 6.57 -0.88 -10.94
CA GLY A 92 8.01 -1.13 -11.02
C GLY A 92 8.60 -0.92 -12.42
N PRO A 93 8.01 -1.50 -13.49
CA PRO A 93 8.48 -1.28 -14.86
C PRO A 93 8.45 0.18 -15.32
N ILE A 94 7.60 1.02 -14.73
CA ILE A 94 7.47 2.44 -15.10
C ILE A 94 8.76 3.18 -14.78
N PHE A 95 9.33 2.93 -13.59
CA PHE A 95 10.57 3.56 -13.17
C PHE A 95 11.78 3.09 -13.99
N THR A 96 11.91 1.79 -14.24
CA THR A 96 13.06 1.26 -14.97
C THR A 96 13.00 1.58 -16.46
N THR A 97 11.80 1.70 -17.05
CA THR A 97 11.62 2.19 -18.43
C THR A 97 12.14 3.62 -18.57
N LEU A 98 11.95 4.45 -17.55
CA LEU A 98 12.50 5.81 -17.52
C LEU A 98 14.04 5.81 -17.53
N LEU A 99 14.71 4.74 -17.11
CA LEU A 99 16.17 4.62 -17.12
C LEU A 99 16.73 4.06 -18.43
N THR A 100 15.88 3.66 -19.38
CA THR A 100 16.30 3.10 -20.67
C THR A 100 16.93 4.19 -21.55
N LYS A 101 18.07 3.85 -22.18
CA LYS A 101 18.76 4.73 -23.15
C LYS A 101 17.81 5.19 -24.26
N GLY A 102 17.93 6.44 -24.69
CA GLY A 102 17.03 7.07 -25.66
C GLY A 102 15.79 7.69 -25.03
N HIS A 103 15.10 7.01 -24.11
CA HIS A 103 13.91 7.60 -23.48
C HIS A 103 14.28 8.74 -22.52
N ILE A 104 15.27 8.50 -21.66
CA ILE A 104 15.77 9.51 -20.72
C ILE A 104 16.45 10.67 -21.43
N ASP A 105 17.17 10.41 -22.53
CA ASP A 105 17.90 11.43 -23.30
C ASP A 105 16.94 12.43 -23.94
N LEU A 106 15.80 11.95 -24.45
CA LEU A 106 14.73 12.79 -24.97
C LEU A 106 14.12 13.67 -23.87
N LEU A 107 13.95 13.15 -22.65
CA LEU A 107 13.44 13.94 -21.52
C LEU A 107 14.46 14.99 -21.04
N LEU A 108 15.75 14.64 -21.02
CA LEU A 108 16.84 15.52 -20.61
C LEU A 108 17.23 16.57 -21.67
N SER A 109 16.85 16.36 -22.93
CA SER A 109 16.96 17.40 -23.97
C SER A 109 16.08 18.64 -23.68
N LYS A 110 15.07 18.47 -22.83
CA LYS A 110 14.23 19.58 -22.34
C LYS A 110 14.90 20.22 -21.12
N PRO A 111 14.72 21.53 -20.89
CA PRO A 111 15.34 22.24 -19.76
C PRO A 111 14.67 21.87 -18.41
N ILE A 112 14.87 20.63 -17.96
CA ILE A 112 14.35 20.06 -16.72
C ILE A 112 15.51 19.48 -15.91
N SER A 113 15.60 19.83 -14.62
CA SER A 113 16.63 19.25 -13.75
C SER A 113 16.37 17.76 -13.49
N ARG A 114 17.43 16.96 -13.39
CA ARG A 114 17.36 15.51 -13.08
C ARG A 114 16.56 15.22 -11.81
N THR A 115 16.75 16.03 -10.78
CA THR A 115 15.98 15.95 -9.52
C THR A 115 14.49 16.18 -9.72
N ARG A 116 14.11 17.17 -10.54
CA ARG A 116 12.70 17.48 -10.82
C ARG A 116 12.06 16.41 -11.69
N LEU A 117 12.82 15.82 -12.61
CA LEU A 117 12.36 14.69 -13.42
C LEU A 117 12.07 13.47 -12.53
N LEU A 118 12.98 13.10 -11.63
CA LEU A 118 12.79 11.97 -10.71
C LEU A 118 11.62 12.20 -9.75
N THR A 119 11.60 13.35 -9.06
CA THR A 119 10.54 13.68 -8.08
C THR A 119 9.17 13.82 -8.74
N GLY A 120 9.10 14.41 -9.94
CA GLY A 120 7.87 14.48 -10.73
C GLY A 120 7.39 13.09 -11.17
N HIS A 121 8.31 12.19 -11.53
CA HIS A 121 7.94 10.84 -11.92
C HIS A 121 7.44 10.01 -10.73
N VAL A 122 8.20 9.96 -9.64
CA VAL A 122 7.80 9.26 -8.39
C VAL A 122 6.50 9.83 -7.86
N GLY A 123 6.35 11.16 -7.82
CA GLY A 123 5.14 11.83 -7.39
C GLY A 123 3.92 11.48 -8.26
N GLY A 124 4.12 11.27 -9.56
CA GLY A 124 3.04 10.87 -10.48
C GLY A 124 2.53 9.46 -10.18
N VAL A 125 3.45 8.54 -9.87
CA VAL A 125 3.09 7.18 -9.43
C VAL A 125 2.36 7.21 -8.10
N TRP A 126 2.87 7.95 -7.11
CA TRP A 126 2.21 8.11 -5.81
C TRP A 126 0.81 8.70 -5.94
N LEU A 127 0.63 9.73 -6.76
CA LEU A 127 -0.68 10.35 -6.98
C LEU A 127 -1.67 9.35 -7.59
N ALA A 128 -1.23 8.58 -8.59
CA ALA A 128 -2.08 7.58 -9.22
C ALA A 128 -2.49 6.48 -8.23
N MET A 129 -1.55 5.99 -7.41
CA MET A 129 -1.83 4.98 -6.40
C MET A 129 -2.69 5.52 -5.25
N PHE A 130 -2.53 6.80 -4.89
CA PHE A 130 -3.40 7.45 -3.93
C PHE A 130 -4.85 7.50 -4.43
N GLY A 131 -5.07 7.91 -5.68
CA GLY A 131 -6.40 7.89 -6.28
C GLY A 131 -7.05 6.51 -6.29
N LEU A 132 -6.29 5.46 -6.62
CA LEU A 132 -6.77 4.07 -6.58
C LEU A 132 -7.04 3.59 -5.15
N CYS A 133 -6.22 3.97 -4.19
CA CYS A 133 -6.40 3.63 -2.78
C CYS A 133 -7.64 4.31 -2.18
N ILE A 134 -7.86 5.60 -2.49
CA ILE A 134 -9.10 6.31 -2.15
C ILE A 134 -10.30 5.61 -2.80
N TYR A 135 -10.21 5.24 -4.07
CA TYR A 135 -11.31 4.57 -4.76
C TYR A 135 -11.69 3.25 -4.08
N LEU A 136 -10.72 2.39 -3.77
CA LEU A 136 -10.98 1.11 -3.13
C LEU A 136 -11.44 1.29 -1.67
N LEU A 137 -10.60 1.86 -0.80
CA LEU A 137 -10.90 1.95 0.62
C LEU A 137 -12.00 2.98 0.90
N GLY A 138 -11.96 4.16 0.28
CA GLY A 138 -13.06 5.13 0.39
C GLY A 138 -14.39 4.56 -0.14
N GLY A 139 -14.36 3.76 -1.20
CA GLY A 139 -15.53 3.04 -1.70
C GLY A 139 -16.10 2.05 -0.69
N ILE A 140 -15.25 1.23 -0.06
CA ILE A 140 -15.66 0.28 0.99
C ILE A 140 -16.27 1.02 2.17
N TRP A 141 -15.60 2.08 2.64
CA TRP A 141 -16.07 2.90 3.74
C TRP A 141 -17.46 3.46 3.45
N LEU A 142 -17.67 3.99 2.25
CA LEU A 142 -18.93 4.61 1.84
C LEU A 142 -20.05 3.56 1.70
N ILE A 143 -19.80 2.44 1.02
CA ILE A 143 -20.77 1.34 0.87
C ILE A 143 -21.18 0.80 2.25
N MET A 144 -20.20 0.57 3.13
CA MET A 144 -20.46 0.08 4.49
C MET A 144 -21.23 1.10 5.33
N SER A 145 -20.79 2.36 5.35
CA SER A 145 -21.42 3.39 6.19
C SER A 145 -22.87 3.66 5.78
N ILE A 146 -23.16 3.64 4.47
CA ILE A 146 -24.53 3.82 3.97
C ILE A 146 -25.42 2.63 4.30
N LYS A 147 -24.92 1.39 4.15
CA LYS A 147 -25.73 0.18 4.34
C LYS A 147 -25.93 -0.21 5.80
N SER A 148 -24.92 0.00 6.62
CA SER A 148 -24.93 -0.42 8.03
C SER A 148 -25.28 0.71 9.00
N GLU A 149 -25.34 1.95 8.52
CA GLU A 149 -25.46 3.18 9.33
C GLU A 149 -24.31 3.39 10.34
N VAL A 150 -23.28 2.53 10.31
CA VAL A 150 -22.10 2.62 11.16
C VAL A 150 -21.03 3.45 10.47
N TRP A 151 -20.78 4.65 10.99
CA TRP A 151 -19.76 5.56 10.49
C TRP A 151 -18.43 5.37 11.22
N ASN A 152 -17.45 4.75 10.55
CA ASN A 152 -16.11 4.58 11.09
C ASN A 152 -15.08 5.46 10.37
N PRO A 153 -14.88 6.73 10.78
CA PRO A 153 -13.90 7.59 10.13
C PRO A 153 -12.45 7.12 10.35
N ARG A 154 -12.18 6.31 11.39
CA ARG A 154 -10.82 5.81 11.69
C ARG A 154 -10.28 4.93 10.57
N PHE A 155 -11.16 4.17 9.91
CA PHE A 155 -10.84 3.36 8.75
C PHE A 155 -10.23 4.16 7.59
N LEU A 156 -10.60 5.43 7.39
CA LEU A 156 -10.03 6.25 6.32
C LEU A 156 -8.54 6.54 6.54
N PHE A 157 -8.05 6.53 7.78
CA PHE A 157 -6.60 6.66 8.04
C PHE A 157 -5.80 5.47 7.51
N SER A 158 -6.42 4.29 7.33
CA SER A 158 -5.79 3.14 6.67
C SER A 158 -5.33 3.47 5.25
N ILE A 159 -6.00 4.40 4.55
CA ILE A 159 -5.57 4.89 3.22
C ILE A 159 -4.15 5.48 3.30
N LEU A 160 -3.88 6.31 4.31
CA LEU A 160 -2.58 6.95 4.49
C LEU A 160 -1.49 5.93 4.84
N ILE A 161 -1.81 4.94 5.67
CA ILE A 161 -0.85 3.87 6.03
C ILE A 161 -0.52 3.00 4.83
N VAL A 162 -1.53 2.54 4.09
CA VAL A 162 -1.36 1.72 2.89
C VAL A 162 -0.55 2.47 1.82
N LEU A 163 -0.90 3.73 1.54
CA LEU A 163 -0.16 4.56 0.58
C LEU A 163 1.29 4.77 1.03
N SER A 164 1.50 5.08 2.30
CA SER A 164 2.84 5.32 2.84
C SER A 164 3.72 4.08 2.73
N MET A 165 3.19 2.90 3.06
CA MET A 165 3.94 1.64 2.93
C MET A 165 4.16 1.22 1.48
N PHE A 166 3.20 1.45 0.58
CA PHE A 166 3.46 1.37 -0.85
C PHE A 166 4.64 2.27 -1.24
N GLY A 167 4.64 3.51 -0.74
CA GLY A 167 5.70 4.49 -0.96
C GLY A 167 7.07 4.04 -0.46
N VAL A 168 7.15 3.45 0.73
CA VAL A 168 8.38 2.90 1.31
C VAL A 168 8.94 1.79 0.40
N MET A 169 8.10 0.82 0.03
CA MET A 169 8.54 -0.30 -0.80
C MET A 169 8.85 0.13 -2.24
N TYR A 170 8.14 1.11 -2.78
CA TYR A 170 8.46 1.70 -4.08
C TYR A 170 9.79 2.45 -4.03
N GLY A 171 10.19 3.02 -2.89
CA GLY A 171 11.51 3.60 -2.68
C GLY A 171 12.65 2.60 -2.90
N VAL A 172 12.44 1.33 -2.52
CA VAL A 172 13.40 0.24 -2.79
C VAL A 172 13.53 0.00 -4.28
N ILE A 173 12.40 -0.04 -5.01
CA ILE A 173 12.41 -0.17 -6.48
C ILE A 173 13.19 0.99 -7.11
N VAL A 174 12.99 2.22 -6.63
CA VAL A 174 13.70 3.39 -7.13
C VAL A 174 15.21 3.28 -6.86
N ALA A 175 15.60 2.89 -5.64
CA ALA A 175 17.01 2.71 -5.28
C ALA A 175 17.67 1.64 -6.15
N ILE A 176 17.15 0.41 -6.12
CA ILE A 176 17.73 -0.74 -6.82
C ILE A 176 17.66 -0.55 -8.34
N GLY A 177 16.56 0.02 -8.85
CA GLY A 177 16.41 0.35 -10.26
C GLY A 177 17.45 1.36 -10.72
N ALA A 178 17.74 2.38 -9.91
CA ALA A 178 18.74 3.40 -10.22
C ALA A 178 20.16 2.81 -10.34
N PHE A 179 20.48 1.75 -9.59
CA PHE A 179 21.75 1.02 -9.72
C PHE A 179 21.75 0.04 -10.90
N THR A 180 20.69 -0.75 -11.06
CA THR A 180 20.74 -1.98 -11.87
C THR A 180 20.06 -1.85 -13.23
N ARG A 181 19.19 -0.85 -13.42
CA ARG A 181 18.29 -0.71 -14.59
C ARG A 181 17.42 -1.96 -14.85
N SER A 182 17.29 -2.85 -13.86
CA SER A 182 16.55 -4.10 -13.97
C SER A 182 15.28 -4.06 -13.13
N THR A 183 14.13 -4.17 -13.81
CA THR A 183 12.83 -4.28 -13.14
C THR A 183 12.76 -5.54 -12.29
N ALA A 184 13.20 -6.67 -12.87
CA ALA A 184 13.10 -7.98 -12.23
C ALA A 184 13.88 -7.99 -10.91
N LEU A 185 15.13 -7.52 -10.92
CA LEU A 185 15.95 -7.49 -9.71
C LEU A 185 15.38 -6.51 -8.67
N SER A 186 14.86 -5.36 -9.09
CA SER A 186 14.21 -4.40 -8.20
C SER A 186 12.98 -5.00 -7.51
N LEU A 187 12.15 -5.74 -8.24
CA LEU A 187 10.98 -6.43 -7.68
C LEU A 187 11.37 -7.60 -6.78
N ILE A 188 12.36 -8.41 -7.17
CA ILE A 188 12.85 -9.54 -6.36
C ILE A 188 13.35 -9.03 -5.00
N VAL A 189 14.15 -7.96 -4.97
CA VAL A 189 14.64 -7.38 -3.70
C VAL A 189 13.48 -6.83 -2.88
N THR A 190 12.56 -6.10 -3.50
CA THR A 190 11.42 -5.49 -2.81
C THR A 190 10.49 -6.54 -2.20
N TYR A 191 10.17 -7.61 -2.94
CA TYR A 191 9.35 -8.72 -2.43
C TYR A 191 10.11 -9.58 -1.42
N GLY A 192 11.41 -9.77 -1.62
CA GLY A 192 12.29 -10.39 -0.63
C GLY A 192 12.19 -9.68 0.71
N LEU A 193 12.26 -8.34 0.73
CA LEU A 193 12.10 -7.55 1.95
C LEU A 193 10.71 -7.70 2.59
N ILE A 194 9.63 -7.79 1.79
CA ILE A 194 8.29 -8.06 2.31
C ILE A 194 8.26 -9.42 3.03
N ILE A 195 8.82 -10.45 2.41
CA ILE A 195 8.87 -11.80 3.02
C ILE A 195 9.77 -11.80 4.26
N THR A 196 10.94 -11.14 4.22
CA THR A 196 11.81 -11.00 5.38
C THR A 196 11.11 -10.27 6.53
N SER A 197 10.27 -9.28 6.25
CA SER A 197 9.51 -8.56 7.28
C SER A 197 8.54 -9.48 8.04
N LEU A 198 8.05 -10.56 7.42
CA LEU A 198 7.20 -11.54 8.09
C LEU A 198 7.96 -12.30 9.17
N ALA A 199 9.24 -12.63 8.90
CA ALA A 199 10.12 -13.23 9.92
C ALA A 199 10.43 -12.22 11.03
N LEU A 200 10.66 -10.96 10.69
CA LEU A 200 10.96 -9.89 11.64
C LEU A 200 9.79 -9.55 12.57
N ALA A 201 8.55 -9.72 12.13
CA ALA A 201 7.36 -9.47 12.95
C ALA A 201 7.28 -10.36 14.21
N GLY A 202 7.94 -11.52 14.21
CA GLY A 202 8.06 -12.42 15.38
C GLY A 202 9.20 -12.07 16.33
N VAL A 203 9.69 -10.82 16.35
CA VAL A 203 10.91 -10.42 17.09
C VAL A 203 10.88 -10.83 18.56
N GLN A 204 9.75 -10.71 19.24
CA GLN A 204 9.65 -11.05 20.67
C GLN A 204 9.87 -12.55 20.88
N GLN A 205 9.15 -13.39 20.16
CA GLN A 205 9.21 -14.85 20.30
C GLN A 205 10.55 -15.43 19.82
N ILE A 206 11.11 -14.87 18.76
CA ILE A 206 12.36 -15.36 18.14
C ILE A 206 13.56 -14.95 18.99
N THR A 207 13.63 -13.71 19.47
CA THR A 207 14.80 -13.22 20.22
C THR A 207 14.95 -13.83 21.61
N GLU A 208 13.89 -14.39 22.18
CA GLU A 208 13.93 -15.16 23.43
C GLU A 208 14.64 -16.51 23.28
N GLN A 209 14.62 -17.10 22.08
CA GLN A 209 15.21 -18.41 21.80
C GLN A 209 16.62 -18.32 21.18
N LEU A 210 17.08 -17.11 20.85
CA LEU A 210 18.37 -16.89 20.18
C LEU A 210 19.52 -16.65 21.18
N GLY A 211 20.71 -17.16 20.84
CA GLY A 211 21.96 -16.77 21.51
C GLY A 211 22.30 -15.29 21.31
N ALA A 212 23.19 -14.75 22.16
CA ALA A 212 23.49 -13.32 22.24
C ALA A 212 23.87 -12.66 20.89
N VAL A 213 24.70 -13.34 20.08
CA VAL A 213 25.16 -12.81 18.79
C VAL A 213 24.02 -12.76 17.77
N SER A 214 23.27 -13.87 17.61
CA SER A 214 22.14 -13.94 16.68
C SER A 214 21.02 -12.97 17.07
N LYS A 215 20.80 -12.78 18.37
CA LYS A 215 19.86 -11.77 18.89
C LYS A 215 20.27 -10.35 18.48
N ALA A 216 21.55 -10.00 18.62
CA ALA A 216 22.03 -8.68 18.22
C ALA A 216 21.86 -8.45 16.71
N VAL A 217 22.22 -9.43 15.87
CA VAL A 217 22.03 -9.35 14.42
C VAL A 217 20.55 -9.18 14.06
N PHE A 218 19.67 -9.96 14.68
CA PHE A 218 18.23 -9.89 14.42
C PHE A 218 17.65 -8.53 14.80
N LEU A 219 18.08 -7.95 15.92
CA LEU A 219 17.65 -6.61 16.34
C LEU A 219 18.13 -5.52 15.38
N VAL A 220 19.37 -5.62 14.89
CA VAL A 220 19.88 -4.69 13.86
C VAL A 220 19.01 -4.78 12.61
N LEU A 221 18.70 -5.99 12.13
CA LEU A 221 17.81 -6.18 10.99
C LEU A 221 16.41 -5.60 11.24
N TYR A 222 15.83 -5.83 12.42
CA TYR A 222 14.52 -5.30 12.79
C TYR A 222 14.44 -3.76 12.82
N HIS A 223 15.52 -3.09 13.23
CA HIS A 223 15.56 -1.62 13.29
C HIS A 223 15.92 -0.98 11.94
N THR A 224 16.63 -1.70 11.08
CA THR A 224 17.13 -1.16 9.81
C THR A 224 16.23 -1.48 8.62
N LEU A 225 15.62 -2.66 8.57
CA LEU A 225 14.77 -3.09 7.47
C LEU A 225 13.31 -2.61 7.65
N PRO A 226 12.54 -2.52 6.55
CA PRO A 226 11.14 -2.11 6.64
C PRO A 226 10.31 -3.21 7.30
N ASN A 227 9.58 -2.86 8.36
CA ASN A 227 8.70 -3.75 9.10
C ASN A 227 7.31 -3.84 8.45
N PHE A 228 7.28 -4.24 7.17
CA PHE A 228 6.07 -4.28 6.37
C PHE A 228 4.96 -5.15 6.99
N ALA A 229 5.27 -6.35 7.46
CA ALA A 229 4.28 -7.23 8.04
C ALA A 229 3.65 -6.66 9.33
N GLU A 230 4.46 -6.12 10.23
CA GLU A 230 4.01 -5.60 11.53
C GLU A 230 3.10 -4.37 11.38
N VAL A 231 3.35 -3.52 10.38
CA VAL A 231 2.49 -2.35 10.08
C VAL A 231 1.06 -2.76 9.68
N THR A 232 0.83 -3.98 9.19
CA THR A 232 -0.53 -4.50 8.96
C THR A 232 -1.38 -4.47 10.23
N THR A 233 -0.76 -4.68 11.41
CA THR A 233 -1.48 -4.65 12.69
C THR A 233 -2.04 -3.26 12.99
N ILE A 234 -1.35 -2.19 12.55
CA ILE A 234 -1.81 -0.81 12.65
C ILE A 234 -3.04 -0.61 11.74
N VAL A 235 -2.99 -1.12 10.51
CA VAL A 235 -4.10 -1.08 9.56
C VAL A 235 -5.33 -1.79 10.12
N SER A 236 -5.15 -2.99 10.70
CA SER A 236 -6.24 -3.74 11.33
C SER A 236 -6.84 -3.00 12.52
N LYS A 237 -6.02 -2.46 13.43
CA LYS A 237 -6.49 -1.69 14.60
C LYS A 237 -7.26 -0.44 14.20
N LEU A 238 -6.75 0.33 13.23
CA LEU A 238 -7.45 1.51 12.70
C LEU A 238 -8.82 1.14 12.09
N SER A 239 -8.89 -0.02 11.44
CA SER A 239 -10.13 -0.53 10.83
C SER A 239 -11.12 -1.05 11.87
N GLN A 240 -10.64 -1.60 12.98
CA GLN A 240 -11.45 -2.05 14.12
C GLN A 240 -11.86 -0.88 15.03
N GLY A 241 -11.36 0.32 14.78
CA GLY A 241 -11.61 1.47 15.63
C GLY A 241 -10.82 1.44 16.94
N ASP A 242 -9.80 0.61 17.07
CA ASP A 242 -8.97 0.52 18.27
C ASP A 242 -7.81 1.53 18.26
N PRO A 243 -7.36 2.00 19.43
CA PRO A 243 -6.19 2.87 19.53
C PRO A 243 -4.91 2.11 19.13
N VAL A 244 -4.05 2.80 18.38
CA VAL A 244 -2.73 2.27 17.99
C VAL A 244 -1.72 2.58 19.09
N ALA A 245 -1.27 1.55 19.80
CA ALA A 245 -0.29 1.68 20.88
C ALA A 245 1.14 1.94 20.39
N ASN A 246 1.58 1.23 19.34
CA ASN A 246 2.97 1.27 18.87
C ASN A 246 3.04 1.73 17.40
N TRP A 247 3.59 2.92 17.20
CA TRP A 247 3.86 3.50 15.88
C TRP A 247 5.27 3.23 15.36
N TYR A 248 6.12 2.61 16.20
CA TYR A 248 7.52 2.35 15.88
C TYR A 248 7.74 1.63 14.53
N PRO A 249 7.04 0.51 14.22
CA PRO A 249 7.28 -0.21 12.96
C PRO A 249 6.96 0.62 11.71
N PHE A 250 6.00 1.55 11.83
CA PHE A 250 5.63 2.46 10.76
C PHE A 250 6.69 3.54 10.56
N ILE A 251 7.14 4.17 11.64
CA ILE A 251 8.15 5.25 11.59
C ILE A 251 9.50 4.71 11.11
N SER A 252 9.94 3.54 11.60
CA SER A 252 11.20 2.93 11.15
C SER A 252 11.16 2.62 9.64
N SER A 253 10.03 2.09 9.16
CA SER A 253 9.82 1.82 7.74
C SER A 253 9.81 3.09 6.89
N LEU A 254 9.22 4.18 7.38
CA LEU A 254 9.25 5.49 6.71
C LEU A 254 10.68 6.03 6.58
N LEU A 255 11.48 5.94 7.65
CA LEU A 255 12.88 6.36 7.63
C LEU A 255 13.70 5.53 6.63
N PHE A 256 13.49 4.21 6.61
CA PHE A 256 14.10 3.33 5.62
C PHE A 256 13.71 3.73 4.18
N GLY A 257 12.42 3.95 3.92
CA GLY A 257 11.95 4.40 2.61
C GLY A 257 12.56 5.73 2.18
N ALA A 258 12.64 6.70 3.10
CA ALA A 258 13.29 7.98 2.85
C ALA A 258 14.78 7.80 2.50
N ALA A 259 15.50 6.93 3.22
CA ALA A 259 16.88 6.60 2.90
C ALA A 259 17.00 5.98 1.49
N CYS A 260 16.10 5.06 1.10
CA CYS A 260 16.08 4.49 -0.24
C CYS A 260 15.86 5.55 -1.33
N TYR A 261 14.92 6.49 -1.14
CA TYR A 261 14.73 7.58 -2.10
C TYR A 261 15.94 8.51 -2.20
N LEU A 262 16.61 8.81 -1.07
CA LEU A 262 17.84 9.61 -1.07
C LEU A 262 18.96 8.90 -1.84
N ILE A 263 19.20 7.62 -1.55
CA ILE A 263 20.22 6.83 -2.24
C ILE A 263 19.91 6.74 -3.75
N GLY A 264 18.66 6.42 -4.10
CA GLY A 264 18.20 6.34 -5.49
C GLY A 264 18.34 7.68 -6.22
N GLY A 265 18.01 8.79 -5.55
CA GLY A 265 18.14 10.14 -6.11
C GLY A 265 19.59 10.60 -6.32
N ILE A 266 20.48 10.30 -5.37
CA ILE A 266 21.91 10.58 -5.51
C ILE A 266 22.49 9.80 -6.68
N GLN A 267 22.18 8.50 -6.77
CA GLN A 267 22.67 7.64 -7.84
C GLN A 267 22.12 8.07 -9.20
N PHE A 268 20.84 8.46 -9.28
CA PHE A 268 20.22 8.97 -10.49
C PHE A 268 20.92 10.24 -11.00
N ASN A 269 21.27 11.16 -10.10
CA ASN A 269 21.93 12.41 -10.47
C ASN A 269 23.37 12.22 -10.94
N ARG A 270 24.12 11.28 -10.33
CA ARG A 270 25.52 11.00 -10.64
C ARG A 270 25.73 10.21 -11.93
N ARG A 271 24.67 9.62 -12.50
CA ARG A 271 24.81 8.77 -13.68
C ARG A 271 24.85 9.57 -14.98
N ASP A 272 25.69 9.09 -15.90
CA ASP A 272 25.63 9.48 -17.30
C ASP A 272 24.67 8.53 -18.03
N PHE A 273 23.78 9.12 -18.83
CA PHE A 273 22.76 8.42 -19.57
C PHE A 273 23.16 8.36 -21.05
#